data_AF-A0ABD6WKB0-F1
#
_entry.id   AF-A0ABD6WKB0-F1
#
_cell.length_a   1.000
_cell.length_b   1.000
_cell.length_c   1.000
_cell.angle_alpha   90.00
_cell.angle_beta   90.00
_cell.angle_gamma   90.00
#
_symmetry.space_group_name_H-M   'P 1'
#
loop_
_entity.id
_entity.type
_entity.pdbx_description
1 polymer ?
#
loop_
_entity_poly.entity_id
_entity_poly.type
_entity_poly.pdbx_seq_one_letter_code
_entity_poly.pdbx_strand_id
1 'polypeptide(L)' 'MRVNIDGEHYLLLRSAFWAETSDVIGVYESAERAQEAAQKAAGAPPAPDRWVLETWSGSELRSSVQLD' A
#
# COMPACT_ATOMS: atom_id res chain seq x y z
N MET A 1 5.36 4.43 25.83
CA MET A 1 5.27 5.39 24.72
C MET A 1 4.09 4.95 23.85
N ARG A 2 2.92 5.62 23.97
CA ARG A 2 1.79 5.35 23.09
C ARG A 2 2.04 6.16 21.83
N VAL A 3 2.43 5.51 20.74
CA VAL A 3 2.36 6.14 19.41
C VAL A 3 0.88 6.44 19.21
N ASN A 4 0.54 7.71 19.07
CA ASN A 4 -0.80 8.15 18.78
C ASN A 4 -1.04 7.86 17.29
N ILE A 5 -1.55 6.67 16.96
CA ILE A 5 -1.87 6.21 15.59
C ILE A 5 -3.27 6.73 15.19
N ASP A 6 -3.72 7.84 15.77
CA ASP A 6 -5.03 8.45 15.45
C ASP A 6 -5.05 9.13 14.07
N GLY A 7 -3.90 9.18 13.39
CA GLY A 7 -3.78 9.65 12.02
C GLY A 7 -4.20 8.58 11.01
N GLU A 8 -4.64 9.01 9.83
CA GLU A 8 -4.77 8.10 8.69
C GLU A 8 -3.37 7.71 8.19
N HIS A 9 -3.17 6.42 7.96
CA HIS A 9 -1.96 5.85 7.41
C HIS A 9 -2.29 5.06 6.15
N TYR A 10 -1.40 5.12 5.18
CA TYR A 10 -1.60 4.50 3.88
C TYR A 10 -0.61 3.34 3.71
N LEU A 11 -1.10 2.11 3.72
CA LEU A 11 -0.30 0.90 3.57
C LEU A 11 -0.30 0.51 2.09
N LEU A 12 0.88 0.44 1.49
CA LEU A 12 1.05 -0.05 0.13
C LEU A 12 1.42 -1.53 0.15
N LEU A 13 0.59 -2.33 -0.51
CA LEU A 13 0.76 -3.76 -0.69
C LEU A 13 1.02 -4.07 -2.16
N ARG A 14 1.83 -5.10 -2.40
CA ARG A 14 2.02 -5.69 -3.73
C ARG A 14 1.79 -7.18 -3.63
N SER A 15 0.89 -7.70 -4.45
CA SER A 15 0.77 -9.14 -4.67
C SER A 15 1.35 -9.44 -6.04
N ALA A 16 2.44 -10.21 -6.10
CA ALA A 16 2.89 -10.69 -7.40
C ALA A 16 1.84 -11.63 -7.99
N PHE A 17 1.67 -11.68 -9.31
CA PHE A 17 0.60 -12.48 -9.95
C PHE A 17 0.57 -13.95 -9.51
N TRP A 18 1.75 -14.52 -9.24
CA TRP A 18 1.94 -15.90 -8.85
C TRP A 18 2.04 -16.09 -7.33
N ALA A 19 1.98 -15.01 -6.55
CA ALA A 19 2.11 -15.07 -5.10
C ALA A 19 0.74 -15.24 -4.44
N GLU A 20 0.67 -16.17 -3.48
CA GLU A 20 -0.50 -16.38 -2.64
C GLU A 20 -0.65 -15.30 -1.55
N THR A 21 0.40 -14.52 -1.31
CA THR A 21 0.47 -13.50 -0.26
C THR A 21 0.90 -12.14 -0.82
N SER A 22 0.42 -11.08 -0.17
CA SER A 22 0.84 -9.71 -0.46
C SER A 22 2.06 -9.33 0.39
N ASP A 23 3.04 -8.69 -0.25
CA ASP A 23 4.17 -8.06 0.42
C ASP A 23 3.80 -6.63 0.83
N VAL A 24 4.22 -6.23 2.04
CA VAL A 24 4.16 -4.83 2.48
C VAL A 24 5.33 -4.09 1.87
N ILE A 25 5.02 -3.15 0.97
CA ILE A 25 6.03 -2.31 0.32
C ILE A 25 6.39 -1.11 1.18
N GLY A 26 5.42 -0.57 1.93
CA GLY A 26 5.68 0.50 2.90
C GLY A 26 4.42 1.09 3.51
N VAL A 27 4.62 1.89 4.55
CA VAL A 27 3.60 2.72 5.20
C VAL A 27 3.90 4.18 4.91
N TYR A 28 2.89 4.91 4.46
CA TYR A 28 3.00 6.29 4.01
C TYR A 28 2.05 7.20 4.78
N GLU A 29 2.43 8.46 4.88
CA GLU A 29 1.62 9.53 5.49
C GLU A 29 0.54 10.08 4.56
N SER A 30 0.64 9.82 3.24
CA SER A 30 -0.38 10.21 2.25
C SER A 30 -0.53 9.18 1.14
N ALA A 31 -1.72 9.14 0.54
CA ALA A 31 -2.03 8.29 -0.61
C ALA A 31 -1.16 8.62 -1.83
N GLU A 32 -0.90 9.91 -2.07
CA GLU A 32 -0.08 10.38 -3.20
C GLU A 32 1.33 9.79 -3.12
N ARG A 33 1.96 9.83 -1.94
CA ARG A 33 3.32 9.29 -1.73
C ARG A 33 3.36 7.78 -1.92
N ALA A 34 2.32 7.07 -1.47
CA ALA A 34 2.20 5.64 -1.70
C ALA A 34 2.06 5.32 -3.20
N GLN A 35 1.26 6.10 -3.93
CA GLN A 35 1.06 5.91 -5.37
C GLN A 35 2.31 6.24 -6.19
N GLU A 36 3.07 7.29 -5.83
CA GLU A 36 4.37 7.57 -6.42
C GLU A 36 5.36 6.42 -6.19
N ALA A 37 5.35 5.84 -4.98
CA ALA A 37 6.20 4.69 -4.67
C ALA A 37 5.82 3.44 -5.46
N ALA A 38 4.51 3.18 -5.64
CA ALA A 38 4.02 2.09 -6.48
C ALA A 38 4.50 2.24 -7.93
N GLN A 39 4.33 3.43 -8.53
CA GLN A 39 4.77 3.73 -9.89
C GLN A 39 6.30 3.59 -10.05
N LYS A 40 7.07 4.07 -9.07
CA LYS A 40 8.53 3.94 -9.07
C LYS A 40 8.97 2.49 -8.96
N ALA A 41 8.31 1.70 -8.12
CA ALA A 41 8.60 0.28 -7.93
C ALA A 41 8.19 -0.57 -9.14
N ALA A 42 7.18 -0.14 -9.89
CA ALA A 42 6.74 -0.77 -11.13
C ALA A 42 7.67 -0.48 -12.35
N GLY A 43 8.81 0.20 -12.15
CA GLY A 43 9.70 0.80 -13.18
C GLY A 43 10.33 -0.10 -14.27
N ALA A 44 9.83 -1.32 -14.53
CA ALA A 44 10.15 -2.18 -15.67
C ALA A 44 9.05 -3.26 -15.77
N PRO A 45 8.75 -3.82 -16.97
CA PRO A 45 7.40 -4.29 -17.32
C PRO A 45 6.88 -5.23 -16.23
N PRO A 46 5.79 -4.84 -15.55
CA PRO A 46 5.33 -5.59 -14.41
C PRO A 46 4.88 -6.95 -14.95
N ALA A 47 5.38 -8.02 -14.35
CA ALA A 47 4.54 -9.21 -14.19
C ALA A 47 3.18 -8.72 -13.65
N PRO A 48 2.05 -9.39 -13.93
CA PRO A 48 0.69 -8.88 -13.62
C PRO A 48 0.41 -8.75 -12.12
N ASP A 49 1.18 -7.89 -11.46
CA ASP A 49 1.26 -7.67 -10.03
C ASP A 49 0.15 -6.72 -9.66
N ARG A 50 -0.57 -7.09 -8.62
CA ARG A 50 -1.66 -6.29 -8.09
C ARG A 50 -1.10 -5.37 -7.01
N TRP A 51 -1.22 -4.08 -7.22
CA TRP A 51 -0.92 -3.07 -6.21
C TRP A 51 -2.19 -2.71 -5.46
N VAL A 52 -2.15 -2.71 -4.14
CA VAL A 52 -3.29 -2.33 -3.29
C VAL A 52 -2.84 -1.25 -2.32
N LEU A 53 -3.62 -0.20 -2.22
CA LEU A 53 -3.47 0.85 -1.24
C LEU A 53 -4.57 0.73 -0.19
N GLU A 54 -4.19 0.46 1.03
CA GLU A 54 -5.10 0.44 2.16
C GLU A 54 -4.97 1.72 2.98
N THR A 55 -6.10 2.30 3.39
CA THR A 55 -6.16 3.39 4.35
C THR A 55 -6.55 2.83 5.70
N TRP A 56 -5.73 3.06 6.71
CA TRP A 56 -5.93 2.62 8.09
C TRP A 56 -6.03 3.85 9.00
N SER A 57 -6.91 3.79 9.99
CA SER A 57 -6.94 4.73 11.12
C SER A 57 -6.84 3.92 12.40
N GLY A 58 -5.73 4.09 13.12
CA GLY A 58 -5.39 3.21 14.23
C GLY A 58 -5.31 1.74 13.80
N SER A 59 -6.24 0.92 14.30
CA SER A 59 -6.34 -0.52 14.00
C SER A 59 -7.48 -0.86 13.02
N GLU A 60 -8.19 0.15 12.53
CA GLU A 60 -9.36 -0.03 11.68
C GLU A 60 -9.01 0.25 10.22
N LEU A 61 -9.28 -0.73 9.36
CA LEU A 61 -9.21 -0.55 7.91
C LEU A 61 -10.38 0.33 7.47
N ARG A 62 -10.07 1.49 6.89
CA ARG A 62 -11.03 2.47 6.39
C ARG A 62 -11.37 2.25 4.92
N SER A 63 -10.36 1.89 4.12
CA SER A 63 -10.52 1.66 2.68
C SER A 63 -9.42 0.74 2.14
N SER A 64 -9.71 0.05 1.04
CA SER A 64 -8.75 -0.77 0.30
C SER A 64 -9.02 -0.59 -1.19
N VAL A 65 -8.06 -0.01 -1.92
CA VAL A 65 -8.20 0.34 -3.34
C VAL A 65 -7.09 -0.33 -4.14
N GLN A 66 -7.45 -1.02 -5.21
CA GLN A 66 -6.47 -1.53 -6.17
C GLN A 66 -5.98 -0.37 -7.04
N LEU A 67 -4.66 -0.23 -7.17
CA LEU A 67 -4.02 0.71 -8.08
C LEU A 67 -3.84 0.03 -9.44
N ASP A 68 -4.28 0.70 -10.51
CA ASP A 68 -4.15 0.26 -11.92
C ASP A 68 -2.77 0.64 -12.49
#